data_AF-A0A9E6AH59-F1
#
_entry.id   AF-A0A9E6AH59-F1
#
_cell.length_a   1.000
_cell.length_b   1.000
_cell.length_c   1.000
_cell.angle_alpha   90.00
_cell.angle_beta   90.00
_cell.angle_gamma   90.00
#
_symmetry.space_group_name_H-M   'P 1'
#
loop_
_entity.id
_entity.type
_entity.pdbx_description
1 polymer ?
#
loop_
_entity_poly.entity_id
_entity_poly.type
_entity_poly.pdbx_seq_one_letter_code
_entity_poly.pdbx_strand_id
1 'polypeptide(L)'
;MLRSAGRILGVAMLGLGLAACGGPDQPSLMNIASNTSSPDEFAVVPGKPIELPRDLASLPEPTPGGSNRSDQTPRADAIAALGGRPSRVEG
;
A
#
# COMPACT_ATOMS: atom_id res chain seq x y z
N MET A 1 38.50 34.43 30.27
CA MET A 1 37.28 33.63 30.54
C MET A 1 36.04 34.17 29.84
N LEU A 2 35.77 35.49 29.84
CA LEU A 2 34.55 36.06 29.24
C LEU A 2 34.45 35.89 27.70
N ARG A 3 35.58 35.92 26.98
CA ARG A 3 35.65 35.80 25.51
C ARG A 3 35.41 34.39 24.98
N SER A 4 35.81 33.36 25.74
CA SER A 4 35.61 31.95 25.40
C SER A 4 34.16 31.51 25.65
N ALA A 5 33.54 32.01 26.72
CA ALA A 5 32.12 31.76 27.01
C ALA A 5 31.19 32.32 25.91
N GLY A 6 31.47 33.52 25.39
CA GLY A 6 30.68 34.10 24.29
C GLY A 6 30.79 33.31 22.97
N ARG A 7 31.96 32.74 22.68
CA ARG A 7 32.17 31.87 21.51
C ARG A 7 31.40 30.55 21.64
N ILE A 8 31.43 29.94 22.82
CA ILE A 8 30.69 28.70 23.10
C ILE A 8 29.18 28.95 22.99
N LEU A 9 28.69 30.07 23.53
CA LEU A 9 27.27 30.43 23.43
C LEU A 9 26.82 30.68 21.99
N GLY A 10 27.65 31.33 21.18
CA GLY A 10 27.35 31.56 19.75
C GLY A 10 27.26 30.26 18.95
N VAL A 11 28.18 29.31 19.18
CA VAL A 11 28.16 28.00 18.51
C VAL A 11 26.97 27.16 18.96
N ALA A 12 26.63 27.19 20.26
CA ALA A 12 25.47 26.49 20.79
C ALA A 12 24.16 27.02 20.18
N MET A 13 23.97 28.34 20.12
CA MET A 13 22.78 28.95 19.52
C MET A 13 22.64 28.63 18.04
N LEU A 14 23.75 28.63 17.28
CA LEU A 14 23.72 28.23 15.87
C LEU A 14 23.33 26.76 15.71
N GLY A 15 23.90 25.86 16.53
CA GLY A 15 23.55 24.44 16.52
C GLY A 15 22.07 24.16 16.82
N LEU A 16 21.50 24.84 17.82
CA LEU A 16 20.07 24.70 18.15
C LEU A 16 19.17 25.26 17.04
N GLY A 17 19.57 26.34 16.37
CA GLY A 17 18.82 26.92 15.25
C GLY A 17 18.73 25.97 14.05
N LEU A 18 19.81 25.25 13.72
CA LEU A 18 19.79 24.27 12.63
C LEU A 18 18.94 23.03 12.95
N ALA A 19 18.92 22.58 14.21
CA ALA A 19 18.14 21.43 14.63
C ALA A 19 16.61 21.70 14.60
N ALA A 20 16.19 22.97 14.65
CA ALA A 20 14.77 23.35 14.66
C ALA A 20 14.04 23.11 13.32
N CYS A 21 14.75 22.99 12.20
CA CYS A 21 14.14 22.64 10.91
C CYS A 21 13.83 21.13 10.77
N GLY A 22 14.25 20.30 11.74
CA GLY A 22 14.14 18.84 11.70
C GLY A 22 13.32 18.26 12.86
N GLY A 23 12.06 18.67 13.02
CA GLY A 23 11.18 18.21 14.11
C GLY A 23 10.39 16.92 13.81
N PRO A 24 9.88 16.22 14.84
CA PRO A 24 9.07 14.99 14.68
C PRO A 24 7.73 15.21 13.96
N ASP A 25 7.25 16.46 13.91
CA ASP A 25 6.03 16.87 13.20
C ASP A 25 6.25 17.17 11.70
N GLN A 26 7.42 16.83 11.15
CA GLN A 26 7.64 16.94 9.71
C GLN A 26 6.64 16.05 8.96
N PRO A 27 5.91 16.57 7.96
CA PRO A 27 5.03 15.74 7.16
C PRO A 27 5.89 14.66 6.51
N SER A 28 5.54 13.39 6.75
CA SER A 28 6.15 12.27 6.05
C SER A 28 5.88 12.47 4.55
N LEU A 29 6.91 12.87 3.81
CA LEU A 29 6.81 13.17 2.38
C LEU A 29 6.49 11.91 1.55
N MET A 30 6.55 10.73 2.16
CA MET A 30 6.18 9.43 1.60
C MET A 30 4.96 8.83 2.34
N ASN A 31 3.91 9.63 2.52
CA ASN A 31 2.65 9.14 3.06
C ASN A 31 1.58 9.11 1.95
N ILE A 32 1.71 8.13 1.04
CA ILE A 32 0.79 7.92 -0.09
C ILE A 32 -0.46 7.11 0.35
N ALA A 33 -0.82 7.17 1.63
CA ALA A 33 -2.04 6.55 2.12
C ALA A 33 -3.20 7.54 1.92
N SER A 34 -4.27 7.10 1.24
CA SER A 34 -5.50 7.88 1.18
C SER A 34 -6.13 7.94 2.59
N ASN A 35 -6.49 9.15 3.04
CA ASN A 35 -7.28 9.34 4.28
C ASN A 35 -8.79 9.17 4.03
N THR A 36 -9.16 8.57 2.89
CA THR A 36 -10.54 8.37 2.46
C THR A 36 -10.85 6.88 2.47
N SER A 37 -12.10 6.50 2.75
CA SER A 37 -12.53 5.10 2.66
C SER A 37 -12.77 4.62 1.22
N SER A 38 -12.39 5.42 0.22
CA SER A 38 -12.49 5.04 -1.19
C SER A 38 -11.26 4.24 -1.60
N PRO A 39 -11.41 3.23 -2.49
CA PRO A 39 -10.27 2.63 -3.17
C PRO A 39 -9.43 3.71 -3.84
N ASP A 40 -8.11 3.58 -3.72
CA ASP A 40 -7.14 4.43 -4.39
C ASP A 40 -7.15 4.13 -5.89
N GLU A 41 -7.48 5.12 -6.72
CA GLU A 41 -7.56 4.97 -8.17
C GLU A 41 -6.20 4.73 -8.86
N PHE A 42 -5.10 4.97 -8.16
CA PHE A 42 -3.75 4.74 -8.65
C PHE A 42 -3.11 3.46 -8.08
N ALA A 43 -3.77 2.80 -7.12
CA ALA A 43 -3.28 1.55 -6.57
C ALA A 43 -3.36 0.44 -7.62
N VAL A 44 -2.22 -0.17 -7.93
CA VAL A 44 -2.17 -1.38 -8.76
C VAL A 44 -2.44 -2.57 -7.86
N VAL A 45 -3.62 -3.17 -8.01
CA VAL A 45 -3.96 -4.44 -7.36
C VAL A 45 -3.57 -5.57 -8.31
N PRO A 46 -2.56 -6.41 -7.99
CA PRO A 46 -2.21 -7.53 -8.83
C PRO A 46 -3.37 -8.52 -8.86
N GLY A 47 -3.75 -8.99 -10.05
CA GLY A 47 -4.70 -10.09 -10.20
C GLY A 47 -4.11 -11.43 -9.74
N LYS A 48 -4.97 -12.45 -9.67
CA LYS A 48 -4.53 -13.84 -9.51
C LYS A 48 -3.66 -14.26 -10.70
N PRO A 49 -2.69 -15.18 -10.51
CA PRO A 49 -1.88 -15.69 -11.61
C PRO A 49 -2.76 -16.27 -12.73
N ILE A 50 -2.36 -16.04 -13.99
CA ILE A 50 -3.03 -16.65 -15.13
C ILE A 50 -2.68 -18.14 -15.18
N GLU A 51 -3.71 -18.99 -15.16
CA GLU A 51 -3.56 -20.43 -15.29
C GLU A 51 -3.71 -20.85 -16.75
N LEU A 52 -2.63 -21.43 -17.32
CA LEU A 52 -2.70 -22.02 -18.64
C LEU A 52 -3.23 -23.46 -18.52
N PRO A 53 -4.32 -23.83 -19.21
CA PRO A 53 -4.77 -25.21 -19.23
C PRO A 53 -3.78 -26.09 -20.00
N ARG A 54 -3.80 -27.39 -19.71
CA ARG A 54 -2.98 -28.39 -20.44
C ARG A 54 -3.32 -28.46 -21.92
N ASP A 55 -4.55 -28.12 -22.28
CA ASP A 55 -5.06 -28.10 -23.65
C ASP A 55 -5.79 -26.78 -23.91
N LEU A 56 -5.29 -25.99 -24.87
CA LEU A 56 -5.90 -24.72 -25.28
C LEU A 56 -7.17 -24.93 -26.11
N ALA A 57 -7.37 -26.10 -26.72
CA ALA A 57 -8.61 -26.42 -27.43
C ALA A 57 -9.79 -26.66 -26.46
N SER A 58 -9.51 -26.84 -25.16
CA SER A 58 -10.54 -27.02 -24.13
C SER A 58 -11.06 -25.71 -23.53
N LEU A 59 -10.60 -24.55 -24.04
CA LEU A 59 -11.08 -23.26 -23.58
C LEU A 59 -12.57 -23.10 -23.92
N PRO A 60 -13.43 -22.79 -22.93
CA PRO A 60 -14.82 -22.46 -23.22
C PRO A 60 -14.90 -21.16 -24.02
N GLU A 61 -15.98 -20.99 -24.78
CA GLU A 61 -16.29 -19.72 -25.43
C GLU A 61 -16.27 -18.56 -24.40
N PRO A 62 -15.68 -17.41 -24.73
CA PRO A 62 -15.70 -16.24 -23.86
C PRO A 62 -17.13 -15.91 -23.46
N THR A 63 -17.34 -15.57 -22.19
CA THR A 63 -18.66 -15.16 -21.67
C THR A 63 -18.68 -13.64 -21.55
N PRO A 64 -19.27 -12.89 -22.50
CA PRO A 64 -19.28 -11.43 -22.43
C PRO A 64 -20.03 -10.95 -21.20
N GLY A 65 -19.43 -10.02 -20.45
CA GLY A 65 -20.00 -9.51 -19.20
C GLY A 65 -19.91 -10.49 -18.01
N GLY A 66 -19.31 -11.68 -18.19
CA GLY A 66 -19.00 -12.59 -17.10
C GLY A 66 -17.83 -12.09 -16.24
N SER A 67 -17.69 -12.67 -15.04
CA SER A 67 -16.55 -12.38 -14.17
C SER A 67 -15.24 -12.91 -14.76
N ASN A 68 -14.16 -12.18 -14.54
CA ASN A 68 -12.84 -12.63 -14.95
C ASN A 68 -12.22 -13.54 -13.86
N ARG A 69 -11.69 -14.69 -14.27
CA ARG A 69 -11.06 -15.68 -13.37
C ARG A 69 -9.80 -15.15 -12.69
N SER A 70 -9.12 -14.17 -13.29
CA SER A 70 -7.93 -13.55 -12.71
C SER A 70 -8.24 -12.44 -11.72
N ASP A 71 -9.51 -12.06 -11.53
CA ASP A 71 -9.86 -11.02 -10.58
C ASP A 71 -9.66 -11.50 -9.13
N GLN A 72 -9.33 -10.56 -8.25
CA GLN A 72 -9.22 -10.83 -6.82
C GLN A 72 -10.59 -11.12 -6.22
N THR A 73 -10.69 -12.14 -5.36
CA THR A 73 -11.92 -12.47 -4.63
C THR A 73 -11.63 -12.57 -3.13
N PRO A 74 -11.24 -11.48 -2.44
CA PRO A 74 -10.61 -11.54 -1.11
C PRO A 74 -11.46 -12.27 -0.06
N ARG A 75 -12.78 -12.10 -0.12
CA ARG A 75 -13.72 -12.77 0.79
C ARG A 75 -13.76 -14.27 0.54
N ALA A 76 -13.89 -14.68 -0.72
CA ALA A 76 -13.91 -16.10 -1.09
C ALA A 76 -12.58 -16.78 -0.78
N ASP A 77 -11.47 -16.10 -1.06
CA ASP A 77 -10.11 -16.60 -0.80
C ASP A 77 -9.87 -16.78 0.71
N ALA A 78 -10.30 -15.81 1.53
CA ALA A 78 -10.25 -15.93 2.99
C ALA A 78 -11.13 -17.08 3.52
N ILE A 79 -12.35 -17.25 2.98
CA ILE A 79 -13.24 -18.35 3.37
C ILE A 79 -12.60 -19.71 3.04
N ALA A 80 -12.00 -19.85 1.85
CA ALA A 80 -11.32 -21.07 1.44
C ALA A 80 -10.12 -21.38 2.36
N ALA A 81 -9.30 -20.37 2.69
CA ALA A 81 -8.16 -20.51 3.58
C ALA A 81 -8.56 -20.95 5.00
N LEU A 82 -9.75 -20.53 5.47
CA LEU A 82 -10.31 -20.91 6.77
C LEU A 82 -11.08 -22.26 6.74
N GLY A 83 -11.10 -22.97 5.60
CA GLY A 83 -11.77 -24.26 5.45
C GLY A 83 -13.28 -24.20 5.17
N GLY A 84 -13.79 -23.03 4.80
CA GLY A 84 -15.19 -22.83 4.43
C GLY A 84 -15.52 -23.14 2.96
N ARG A 85 -16.74 -22.79 2.53
CA ARG A 85 -17.21 -22.97 1.15
C ARG A 85 -17.27 -21.60 0.43
N PRO A 86 -16.34 -21.28 -0.49
CA PRO A 86 -16.27 -19.97 -1.15
C PRO A 86 -17.48 -19.68 -2.06
N SER A 87 -18.09 -20.71 -2.66
CA SER A 87 -19.25 -20.58 -3.55
C SER A 87 -20.51 -19.97 -2.92
N ARG A 88 -20.52 -19.74 -1.60
CA ARG A 88 -21.63 -19.06 -0.91
C ARG A 88 -21.56 -17.54 -1.00
N VAL A 89 -20.39 -16.98 -1.31
CA VAL A 89 -20.17 -15.52 -1.38
C VAL A 89 -19.88 -15.02 -2.79
N GLU A 90 -19.76 -15.93 -3.76
CA GLU A 90 -19.59 -15.59 -5.17
C GLU A 90 -20.99 -15.48 -5.79
N GLY A 91 -21.30 -14.33 -6.38
CA GLY A 91 -22.58 -14.00 -7.00
C GLY A 91 -22.37 -13.17 -8.25
#